data_AF-A0A0K0GRI9-F1
#
_entry.id   AF-A0A0K0GRI9-F1
#
_cell.length_a   1.000
_cell.length_b   1.000
_cell.length_c   1.000
_cell.angle_alpha   90.00
_cell.angle_beta   90.00
_cell.angle_gamma   90.00
#
_symmetry.space_group_name_H-M   'P 1'
#
loop_
_entity.id
_entity.type
_entity.pdbx_description
1 polymer ?
#
loop_
_entity_poly.entity_id
_entity_poly.type
_entity_poly.pdbx_seq_one_letter_code
_entity_poly.pdbx_strand_id
1 'polypeptide(L)'
;MSAGQTVALEIAPVAEAPEPVVPDDLNAALAAARATWDDITAVARRDRIFWVVSGKKADTRVKRIATACDMLAAGKRRACCFDRSGMCSNSLAAPTPKAG
;
A
#
# COMPACT_ATOMS: atom_id res chain seq x y z
N MET A 1 16.09 -6.47 27.67
CA MET A 1 14.63 -6.58 27.52
C MET A 1 14.30 -8.06 27.36
N SER A 2 13.46 -8.60 28.23
CA SER A 2 13.01 -10.00 28.15
C SER A 2 11.66 -10.05 27.43
N ALA A 3 11.39 -11.12 26.69
CA ALA A 3 10.05 -11.36 26.15
C ALA A 3 9.02 -11.43 27.31
N GLY A 4 7.82 -10.88 27.10
CA GLY A 4 6.71 -10.93 28.07
C GLY A 4 6.47 -9.65 28.88
N GLN A 5 7.24 -8.57 28.69
CA GLN A 5 6.93 -7.28 29.33
C GLN A 5 5.68 -6.63 28.74
N THR A 6 4.76 -6.21 29.61
CA THR A 6 3.63 -5.35 29.24
C THR A 6 4.11 -3.91 29.21
N VAL A 7 3.82 -3.21 28.11
CA VAL A 7 4.13 -1.80 27.91
C VAL A 7 2.84 -1.03 27.69
N ALA A 8 2.72 0.16 28.30
CA ALA A 8 1.61 1.07 28.03
C ALA A 8 1.91 1.82 26.73
N LEU A 9 0.97 1.80 25.79
CA LEU A 9 1.01 2.61 24.57
C LEU A 9 -0.23 3.50 24.52
N GLU A 10 -0.03 4.74 24.11
CA GLU A 10 -1.11 5.67 23.77
C GLU A 10 -1.25 5.72 22.24
N ILE A 11 -2.50 5.71 21.76
CA ILE A 11 -2.83 5.80 20.35
C ILE A 11 -3.80 6.95 20.18
N ALA A 12 -3.45 7.92 19.33
CA ALA A 12 -4.32 9.03 18.96
C ALA A 12 -4.55 9.02 17.44
N PRO A 13 -5.74 9.44 16.97
CA PRO A 13 -5.99 9.62 15.55
C PRO A 13 -5.13 10.77 15.01
N VAL A 14 -4.57 10.59 13.81
CA VAL A 14 -3.92 11.66 13.06
C VAL A 14 -4.94 12.37 12.19
N ALA A 15 -4.91 13.71 12.15
CA ALA A 15 -5.83 14.51 11.36
C ALA A 15 -5.59 14.35 9.84
N GLU A 16 -4.33 14.27 9.43
CA GLU A 16 -3.93 14.10 8.04
C GLU A 16 -3.02 12.87 7.91
N ALA A 17 -3.35 11.99 6.96
CA ALA A 17 -2.53 10.81 6.71
C ALA A 17 -1.21 11.23 6.04
N PRO A 18 -0.06 10.72 6.49
CA PRO A 18 1.22 11.05 5.88
C PRO A 18 1.28 10.54 4.44
N GLU A 19 1.92 11.33 3.57
CA GLU A 19 2.14 10.96 2.17
C GLU A 19 3.09 9.76 2.08
N PRO A 20 2.72 8.67 1.39
CA PRO A 20 3.57 7.49 1.27
C PRO A 20 4.73 7.70 0.30
N VAL A 21 5.86 7.06 0.58
CA VAL A 21 7.00 7.00 -0.36
C VAL A 21 6.60 6.18 -1.58
N VAL A 22 6.68 6.80 -2.77
CA VAL A 22 6.37 6.15 -4.05
C VAL A 22 7.63 5.45 -4.59
N PRO A 23 7.58 4.14 -4.87
CA PRO A 23 8.72 3.46 -5.51
C PRO A 23 9.04 4.03 -6.89
N ASP A 24 10.32 4.07 -7.25
CA ASP A 24 10.81 4.72 -8.48
C ASP A 24 10.18 4.15 -9.76
N ASP A 25 10.01 2.83 -9.81
CA ASP A 25 9.42 2.13 -10.95
C ASP A 25 7.93 2.46 -11.13
N LEU A 26 7.19 2.61 -10.02
CA LEU A 26 5.82 3.09 -10.05
C LEU A 26 5.78 4.57 -10.45
N ASN A 27 6.65 5.41 -9.89
CA ASN A 27 6.70 6.84 -10.22
C ASN A 27 6.99 7.09 -11.71
N ALA A 28 7.91 6.32 -12.30
CA ALA A 28 8.21 6.39 -13.73
C ALA A 28 6.98 6.01 -14.59
N ALA A 29 6.24 4.97 -14.20
CA ALA A 29 5.05 4.53 -14.94
C ALA A 29 3.86 5.50 -14.80
N LEU A 30 3.78 6.24 -13.70
CA LEU A 30 2.68 7.18 -13.43
C LEU A 30 2.66 8.41 -14.36
N ALA A 31 3.70 8.65 -15.16
CA ALA A 31 3.75 9.81 -16.07
C ALA A 31 2.49 9.93 -16.96
N ALA A 32 1.92 8.81 -17.41
CA ALA A 32 0.71 8.78 -18.24
C ALA A 32 -0.62 8.96 -17.47
N ALA A 33 -0.60 8.86 -16.14
CA ALA A 33 -1.78 8.92 -15.28
C ALA A 33 -1.62 9.89 -14.09
N ARG A 34 -0.71 10.86 -14.24
CA ARG A 34 -0.25 11.71 -13.14
C ARG A 34 -1.35 12.57 -12.53
N ALA A 35 -2.23 13.14 -13.37
CA ALA A 35 -3.34 13.95 -12.90
C ALA A 35 -4.27 13.20 -11.94
N THR A 36 -4.68 11.97 -12.27
CA THR A 36 -5.52 11.15 -11.39
C THR A 36 -4.76 10.72 -10.13
N TRP A 37 -3.47 10.41 -10.25
CA TRP A 37 -2.64 10.09 -9.07
C TRP A 37 -2.54 11.26 -8.10
N ASP A 38 -2.37 12.48 -8.62
CA ASP A 38 -2.24 13.67 -7.80
C ASP A 38 -3.60 14.08 -7.16
N ASP A 39 -4.73 13.76 -7.81
CA ASP A 39 -6.10 14.00 -7.31
C ASP A 39 -6.55 13.05 -6.17
N ILE A 40 -5.96 11.85 -6.07
CA ILE A 40 -6.35 10.88 -5.02
C ILE A 40 -5.68 11.17 -3.68
N THR A 41 -6.34 10.73 -2.60
CA THR A 41 -5.87 10.92 -1.22
C THR A 41 -4.61 10.11 -0.90
N ALA A 42 -3.83 10.55 0.10
CA ALA A 42 -2.66 9.82 0.60
C ALA A 42 -2.97 8.36 0.97
N VAL A 43 -4.16 8.09 1.54
CA VAL A 43 -4.62 6.73 1.83
C VAL A 43 -4.82 5.90 0.56
N ALA A 44 -5.42 6.48 -0.49
CA ALA A 44 -5.59 5.80 -1.76
C ALA A 44 -4.26 5.52 -2.46
N ARG A 45 -3.30 6.45 -2.38
CA ARG A 45 -1.92 6.24 -2.87
C ARG A 45 -1.23 5.11 -2.11
N ARG A 46 -1.35 5.09 -0.78
CA ARG A 46 -0.81 4.02 0.07
C ARG A 46 -1.39 2.66 -0.30
N ASP A 47 -2.70 2.58 -0.50
CA ASP A 47 -3.38 1.34 -0.87
C ASP A 47 -2.94 0.85 -2.27
N ARG A 48 -2.72 1.77 -3.22
CA ARG A 48 -2.16 1.45 -4.55
C ARG A 48 -0.74 0.91 -4.45
N ILE A 49 0.12 1.57 -3.67
CA ILE A 49 1.51 1.14 -3.44
C ILE A 49 1.51 -0.25 -2.81
N PHE A 50 0.74 -0.45 -1.74
CA PHE A 50 0.63 -1.75 -1.07
C PHE A 50 0.18 -2.86 -2.03
N TRP A 51 -0.85 -2.59 -2.84
CA TRP A 51 -1.33 -3.54 -3.83
C TRP A 51 -0.24 -3.89 -4.84
N VAL A 52 0.54 -2.92 -5.33
CA VAL A 52 1.66 -3.18 -6.24
C VAL A 52 2.74 -4.03 -5.56
N VAL A 53 3.19 -3.66 -4.36
CA VAL A 53 4.33 -4.31 -3.68
C VAL A 53 4.00 -5.65 -3.04
N SER A 54 2.72 -5.95 -2.76
CA SER A 54 2.31 -7.26 -2.21
C SER A 54 2.53 -8.45 -3.16
N GLY A 55 2.87 -8.20 -4.43
CA GLY A 55 3.20 -9.23 -5.39
C GLY A 55 4.59 -9.83 -5.11
N LYS A 56 4.66 -11.12 -4.75
CA LYS A 56 5.93 -11.80 -4.42
C LYS A 56 6.88 -12.01 -5.60
N LYS A 57 6.37 -11.96 -6.85
CA LYS A 57 7.14 -12.20 -8.08
C LYS A 57 7.37 -10.89 -8.82
N ALA A 58 8.57 -10.69 -9.37
CA ALA A 58 8.91 -9.51 -10.15
C ALA A 58 7.94 -9.28 -11.33
N ASP A 59 7.61 -10.33 -12.09
CA ASP A 59 6.65 -10.24 -13.20
C ASP A 59 5.26 -9.76 -12.75
N THR A 60 4.85 -10.11 -11.53
CA THR A 60 3.56 -9.65 -10.98
C THR A 60 3.61 -8.17 -10.65
N ARG A 61 4.75 -7.67 -10.18
CA ARG A 61 4.96 -6.25 -9.92
C ARG A 61 4.81 -5.44 -11.20
N VAL A 62 5.48 -5.84 -12.28
CA VAL A 62 5.40 -5.18 -13.59
C VAL A 62 3.94 -5.14 -14.09
N LYS A 63 3.24 -6.28 -14.06
CA LYS A 63 1.83 -6.37 -14.45
C LYS A 63 0.94 -5.45 -13.61
N ARG A 64 1.13 -5.43 -12.29
CA ARG A 64 0.34 -4.58 -11.38
C ARG A 64 0.62 -3.10 -11.59
N ILE A 65 1.85 -2.69 -11.88
CA ILE A 65 2.17 -1.29 -12.21
C ILE A 65 1.42 -0.86 -13.47
N ALA A 66 1.47 -1.66 -14.54
CA ALA A 66 0.72 -1.39 -15.77
C ALA A 66 -0.79 -1.27 -15.50
N THR A 67 -1.37 -2.28 -14.83
CA THR A 67 -2.79 -2.26 -14.46
C THR A 67 -3.15 -1.07 -13.57
N ALA A 68 -2.26 -0.67 -12.65
CA ALA A 68 -2.50 0.46 -11.78
C ALA A 68 -2.64 1.75 -12.60
N CYS A 69 -1.72 1.96 -13.55
CA CYS A 69 -1.72 3.09 -14.47
C CYS A 69 -2.96 3.09 -15.37
N ASP A 70 -3.30 1.95 -15.99
CA ASP A 70 -4.50 1.83 -16.84
C ASP A 70 -5.78 2.21 -16.07
N MET A 71 -5.89 1.74 -14.84
CA MET A 71 -7.03 2.06 -13.99
C MET A 71 -7.09 3.53 -13.60
N LEU A 72 -5.94 4.16 -13.31
CA LEU A 72 -5.86 5.59 -13.00
C LEU A 72 -6.17 6.45 -14.22
N ALA A 73 -5.69 6.06 -15.40
CA ALA A 73 -6.03 6.70 -16.67
C ALA A 73 -7.53 6.57 -16.98
N ALA A 74 -8.15 5.44 -16.61
CA ALA A 74 -9.60 5.25 -16.66
C ALA A 74 -10.38 5.95 -15.52
N GLY A 75 -9.74 6.82 -14.73
CA GLY A 75 -10.38 7.61 -13.67
C GLY A 75 -10.72 6.84 -12.39
N LYS A 76 -10.27 5.58 -12.25
CA LYS A 76 -10.52 4.80 -11.04
C LYS A 76 -9.60 5.26 -9.91
N ARG A 77 -10.19 5.91 -8.91
CA ARG A 77 -9.48 6.48 -7.75
C ARG A 77 -9.03 5.46 -6.69
N ARG A 78 -9.44 4.19 -6.81
CA ARG A 78 -9.09 3.11 -5.86
C ARG A 78 -8.60 1.87 -6.58
N ALA A 79 -7.73 1.10 -5.94
CA ALA A 79 -7.37 -0.25 -6.40
C ALA A 79 -8.61 -1.14 -6.34
N CYS A 80 -8.96 -1.81 -7.45
CA CYS A 80 -10.11 -2.70 -7.52
C CYS A 80 -9.69 -4.07 -6.96
N CYS A 81 -10.59 -4.70 -6.20
CA CYS A 81 -10.34 -6.00 -5.54
C CYS A 81 -9.16 -5.99 -4.56
N PHE A 82 -8.78 -4.83 -4.02
CA PHE A 82 -7.79 -4.74 -2.96
C PHE A 82 -8.47 -4.78 -1.58
N ASP A 83 -8.21 -5.84 -0.83
CA ASP A 83 -8.66 -5.97 0.54
C ASP A 83 -7.78 -5.15 1.49
N ARG A 84 -8.28 -3.97 1.89
CA ARG A 84 -7.61 -3.09 2.87
C ARG A 84 -7.53 -3.70 4.26
N SER A 85 -8.39 -4.67 4.58
CA SER A 85 -8.32 -5.36 5.88
C SER A 85 -7.13 -6.33 5.95
N GLY A 86 -6.57 -6.71 4.79
CA GLY A 86 -5.50 -7.72 4.68
C GLY A 86 -5.93 -9.13 5.09
N MET A 87 -7.19 -9.30 5.48
CA MET A 87 -7.77 -10.50 6.08
C MET A 87 -8.02 -11.58 5.03
N CYS A 88 -8.43 -11.17 3.82
CA CYS A 88 -8.61 -12.09 2.69
C CYS A 88 -7.30 -12.36 1.94
N SER A 89 -6.34 -11.43 1.98
CA SER A 89 -5.10 -11.55 1.22
C SER A 89 -3.94 -12.21 1.97
N ASN A 90 -4.11 -12.53 3.26
CA ASN A 90 -3.06 -12.98 4.19
C ASN A 90 -1.76 -12.14 4.07
N SER A 91 -1.90 -10.88 3.63
CA SER A 91 -0.77 -10.00 3.34
C SER A 91 -0.32 -9.23 4.58
N LEU A 92 -1.17 -9.21 5.62
CA LEU A 92 -0.86 -8.70 6.94
C LEU A 92 -0.93 -9.89 7.90
N ALA A 93 0.13 -10.10 8.67
CA ALA A 93 0.15 -11.06 9.77
C ALA A 93 0.51 -10.29 11.04
N ALA A 94 -0.04 -10.72 12.18
CA ALA A 94 0.45 -10.25 13.47
C ALA A 94 1.96 -10.57 13.57
N PRO A 95 2.79 -9.66 14.09
CA PRO A 95 4.21 -9.95 14.29
C PRO A 95 4.35 -11.21 15.15
N THR A 96 5.06 -12.21 14.63
CA THR A 96 5.33 -13.42 15.39
C THR A 96 6.35 -13.11 16.49
N PRO A 97 6.15 -13.63 17.72
CA PRO A 97 7.18 -13.57 18.74
C PRO A 97 8.46 -14.22 18.19
N LYS A 98 9.63 -13.58 18.37
CA LYS A 98 10.92 -14.23 18.08
C LYS A 98 10.98 -15.53 18.89
N ALA A 99 11.24 -16.64 18.23
CA ALA A 99 11.53 -17.90 18.90
C ALA A 99 12.72 -17.67 19.85
N GLY A 100 12.52 -18.06 21.11
CA GLY A 100 13.51 -17.94 22.18
C GLY A 100 14.69 -18.89 22.04
#